data_AF-A0A5B2TM84-F1
#
_entry.id   AF-A0A5B2TM84-F1
#
_cell.length_a   1.000
_cell.length_b   1.000
_cell.length_c   1.000
_cell.angle_alpha   90.00
_cell.angle_beta   90.00
_cell.angle_gamma   90.00
#
_symmetry.space_group_name_H-M   'P 1'
#
loop_
_entity.id
_entity.type
_entity.pdbx_description
1 polymer ?
#
loop_
_entity_poly.entity_id
_entity_poly.type
_entity_poly.pdbx_seq_one_letter_code
_entity_poly.pdbx_strand_id
1 'polypeptide(L)'
;MKDIFEFKILINGHKFDTYEINSFIAFVEEHSIYWGGGYSSNEINGGVYADKNIIININDFIKEFVTFFLNLKISIDRIEINIEYFYFQYFEYSNFMKAYPSLPISIGHWQI
;
A
#
# COMPACT_ATOMS: atom_id res chain seq x y z
N MET A 1 17.12 -7.49 -0.91
CA MET A 1 15.71 -7.10 -0.96
C MET A 1 15.43 -6.44 -2.29
N LYS A 2 14.17 -6.45 -2.72
CA LYS A 2 13.66 -5.73 -3.89
C LYS A 2 12.47 -4.89 -3.44
N ASP A 3 12.41 -3.67 -3.93
CA ASP A 3 11.29 -2.76 -3.66
C ASP A 3 10.07 -3.20 -4.46
N ILE A 4 8.88 -3.01 -3.89
CA ILE A 4 7.62 -3.34 -4.56
C ILE A 4 6.90 -2.05 -4.92
N PHE A 5 6.61 -1.23 -3.91
CA PHE A 5 6.11 0.12 -4.09
C PHE A 5 6.42 0.99 -2.86
N GLU A 6 6.40 2.30 -3.08
CA GLU A 6 6.27 3.31 -2.03
C GLU A 6 4.82 3.76 -1.93
N PHE A 7 4.41 4.17 -0.73
CA PHE A 7 3.08 4.68 -0.50
C PHE A 7 3.04 5.83 0.49
N LYS A 8 1.96 6.60 0.37
CA LYS A 8 1.54 7.61 1.32
C LYS A 8 0.02 7.62 1.41
N ILE A 9 -0.52 7.44 2.61
CA ILE A 9 -1.96 7.49 2.87
C ILE A 9 -2.25 8.63 3.82
N LEU A 10 -3.02 9.60 3.34
CA LEU A 10 -3.55 10.70 4.14
C LEU A 10 -4.93 10.32 4.67
N ILE A 11 -5.13 10.50 5.96
CA ILE A 11 -6.36 10.14 6.67
C ILE A 11 -6.97 11.36 7.35
N ASN A 12 -8.30 11.41 7.34
CA ASN A 12 -9.05 12.56 7.82
C ASN A 12 -9.43 12.40 9.29
N GLY A 13 -8.83 13.22 10.17
CA GLY A 13 -9.21 13.29 11.59
C GLY A 13 -9.02 11.99 12.38
N HIS A 14 -8.41 10.97 11.77
CA HIS A 14 -8.09 9.70 12.40
C HIS A 14 -6.63 9.69 12.82
N LYS A 15 -6.33 9.19 14.01
CA LYS A 15 -4.97 8.98 14.50
C LYS A 15 -4.77 7.49 14.69
N PHE A 16 -3.78 6.93 13.99
CA PHE A 16 -3.43 5.53 14.15
C PHE A 16 -3.09 5.21 15.60
N ASP A 17 -3.72 4.16 16.12
CA ASP A 17 -3.34 3.58 17.39
C ASP A 17 -2.33 2.43 17.22
N THR A 18 -1.81 1.93 18.34
CA THR A 18 -0.82 0.84 18.34
C THR A 18 -1.40 -0.46 17.78
N TYR A 19 -2.69 -0.72 17.96
CA TYR A 19 -3.32 -1.92 17.43
C TYR A 19 -3.40 -1.87 15.91
N GLU A 20 -3.87 -0.77 15.33
CA GLU A 20 -3.98 -0.59 13.88
C GLU A 20 -2.62 -0.69 13.18
N ILE A 21 -1.58 -0.10 13.77
CA ILE A 21 -0.21 -0.20 13.23
C ILE A 21 0.33 -1.62 13.35
N ASN A 22 0.13 -2.29 14.49
CA ASN A 22 0.56 -3.68 14.63
C ASN A 22 -0.20 -4.61 13.67
N SER A 23 -1.49 -4.36 13.42
CA SER A 23 -2.27 -5.08 12.42
C SER A 23 -1.77 -4.83 11.00
N PHE A 24 -1.35 -3.60 10.68
CA PHE A 24 -0.73 -3.29 9.38
C PHE A 24 0.61 -4.03 9.21
N ILE A 25 1.47 -4.01 10.24
CA ILE A 25 2.73 -4.74 10.23
C ILE A 25 2.47 -6.24 10.04
N ALA A 26 1.54 -6.82 10.79
CA ALA A 26 1.18 -8.23 10.66
C ALA A 26 0.67 -8.57 9.25
N PHE A 27 -0.19 -7.73 8.66
CA PHE A 27 -0.67 -7.89 7.29
C PHE A 27 0.48 -7.93 6.27
N VAL A 28 1.47 -7.05 6.42
CA VAL A 28 2.66 -7.01 5.54
C VAL A 28 3.53 -8.25 5.75
N GLU A 29 3.76 -8.65 6.99
CA GLU A 29 4.58 -9.83 7.33
C GLU A 29 3.95 -11.16 6.89
N GLU A 30 2.62 -11.28 6.91
CA GLU A 30 1.87 -12.44 6.39
C GLU A 30 2.16 -12.70 4.90
N HIS A 31 2.53 -11.66 4.15
CA HIS A 31 2.92 -11.75 2.74
C HIS A 31 4.40 -12.05 2.53
N SER A 32 5.19 -12.30 3.60
CA SER A 32 6.66 -12.33 3.55
C SER A 32 7.27 -11.04 2.98
N ILE A 33 6.58 -9.93 3.19
CA ILE A 33 6.98 -8.58 2.82
C ILE A 33 7.40 -7.86 4.10
N TYR A 34 8.19 -6.82 3.95
CA TYR A 34 8.64 -5.95 5.01
C TYR A 34 8.23 -4.51 4.71
N TRP A 35 8.00 -3.73 5.75
CA TRP A 35 7.71 -2.30 5.64
C TRP A 35 8.82 -1.49 6.30
N GLY A 36 9.29 -0.47 5.60
CA GLY A 36 10.13 0.59 6.16
C GLY A 36 9.43 1.92 5.98
N GLY A 37 9.13 2.62 7.08
CA GLY A 37 8.40 3.87 7.01
C GLY A 37 8.01 4.42 8.37
N GLY A 38 6.99 5.28 8.37
CA GLY A 38 6.51 5.92 9.56
C GLY A 38 5.03 6.26 9.48
N TYR A 39 4.47 6.57 10.64
CA TYR A 39 3.11 7.06 10.77
C TYR A 39 3.10 8.27 11.70
N SER A 40 2.15 9.16 11.45
CA SER A 40 1.91 10.37 12.25
C SER A 40 0.43 10.49 12.57
N SER A 41 -0.01 11.63 13.09
CA SER A 41 -1.38 11.86 13.50
C SER A 41 -2.41 11.76 12.39
N ASN A 42 -2.04 11.93 11.11
CA ASN A 42 -2.97 11.96 9.98
C ASN A 42 -2.39 11.29 8.72
N GLU A 43 -1.35 10.48 8.87
CA GLU A 43 -0.63 9.91 7.74
C GLU A 43 0.05 8.59 8.13
N ILE A 44 0.10 7.65 7.18
CA ILE A 44 1.05 6.53 7.18
C ILE A 44 1.76 6.49 5.82
N ASN A 45 3.07 6.25 5.83
CA ASN A 45 3.90 6.23 4.63
C ASN A 45 5.03 5.20 4.74
N GLY A 46 5.67 4.95 3.61
CA GLY A 46 6.90 4.16 3.55
C GLY A 46 7.01 3.35 2.27
N GLY A 47 8.01 2.49 2.25
CA GLY A 47 8.22 1.48 1.21
C GLY A 47 7.89 0.10 1.72
N VAL A 48 7.35 -0.74 0.83
CA VAL A 48 7.24 -2.19 1.03
C VAL A 48 8.21 -2.91 0.12
N TYR A 49 8.94 -3.86 0.69
CA TYR A 49 10.01 -4.60 0.01
C TYR A 49 9.99 -6.07 0.41
N ALA A 50 10.49 -6.93 -0.47
CA ALA A 50 10.56 -8.38 -0.23
C ALA A 50 11.96 -8.93 -0.47
N ASP A 51 12.19 -10.18 -0.06
CA ASP A 51 13.38 -10.89 -0.51
C ASP A 51 13.36 -11.05 -2.03
N LYS A 52 14.55 -11.09 -2.65
CA LYS A 52 14.69 -11.18 -4.11
C LYS A 52 14.02 -12.44 -4.68
N ASN A 53 13.93 -13.51 -3.89
CA ASN A 53 13.39 -14.80 -4.31
C ASN A 53 11.87 -14.90 -4.15
N ILE A 54 11.22 -13.97 -3.43
CA ILE A 54 9.77 -14.00 -3.24
C ILE A 54 9.08 -13.50 -4.51
N ILE A 55 8.13 -14.28 -5.04
CA ILE A 55 7.31 -13.89 -6.18
C ILE A 55 6.02 -13.25 -5.63
N ILE A 56 5.73 -12.03 -6.08
CA ILE A 56 4.57 -11.26 -5.62
C ILE A 56 3.67 -10.99 -6.82
N ASN A 57 2.39 -11.35 -6.71
CA ASN A 57 1.40 -10.86 -7.65
C ASN A 57 1.01 -9.44 -7.25
N ILE A 58 1.54 -8.45 -7.99
CA ILE A 58 1.31 -7.03 -7.68
C ILE A 58 -0.18 -6.66 -7.72
N ASN A 59 -0.96 -7.29 -8.60
CA ASN A 59 -2.38 -6.99 -8.75
C ASN A 59 -3.18 -7.43 -7.54
N ASP A 60 -2.86 -8.58 -6.96
CA ASP A 60 -3.52 -9.10 -5.77
C ASP A 60 -3.06 -8.31 -4.55
N PHE A 61 -1.74 -8.13 -4.40
CA PHE A 61 -1.17 -7.44 -3.25
C PHE A 61 -1.66 -6.00 -3.10
N ILE A 62 -1.71 -5.20 -4.16
CA ILE A 62 -2.21 -3.81 -4.07
C ILE A 62 -3.71 -3.77 -3.76
N LYS A 63 -4.51 -4.72 -4.26
CA LYS A 63 -5.94 -4.82 -3.91
C LYS A 63 -6.10 -5.13 -2.43
N GLU A 64 -5.36 -6.12 -1.92
CA GLU A 64 -5.39 -6.49 -0.51
C GLU A 64 -4.91 -5.35 0.38
N PHE A 65 -3.83 -4.66 0.00
CA PHE A 65 -3.31 -3.48 0.68
C PHE A 65 -4.36 -2.38 0.80
N VAL A 66 -5.02 -1.99 -0.30
CA VAL A 66 -6.07 -0.95 -0.23
C VAL A 66 -7.27 -1.44 0.57
N THR A 67 -7.65 -2.70 0.41
CA THR A 67 -8.77 -3.31 1.15
C THR A 67 -8.52 -3.35 2.65
N PHE A 68 -7.28 -3.60 3.09
CA PHE A 68 -6.88 -3.53 4.49
C PHE A 68 -7.24 -2.18 5.11
N PHE A 69 -6.83 -1.07 4.49
CA PHE A 69 -7.12 0.27 5.00
C PHE A 69 -8.61 0.61 4.97
N LEU A 70 -9.34 0.15 3.97
CA LEU A 70 -10.80 0.31 3.95
C LEU A 70 -11.50 -0.43 5.09
N ASN A 71 -10.99 -1.61 5.45
CA ASN A 71 -11.53 -2.42 6.53
C ASN A 71 -11.27 -1.85 7.92
N LEU A 72 -10.28 -0.96 8.08
CA LEU A 72 -10.10 -0.18 9.31
C LEU A 72 -11.25 0.80 9.56
N LYS A 73 -12.14 1.04 8.57
CA LYS A 73 -13.27 1.97 8.64
C LYS A 73 -12.84 3.41 8.97
N ILE A 74 -11.61 3.76 8.61
CA ILE A 74 -11.06 5.10 8.73
C ILE A 74 -11.42 5.92 7.48
N SER A 75 -11.61 7.23 7.67
CA SER A 75 -11.85 8.14 6.54
C SER A 75 -10.52 8.46 5.84
N ILE A 76 -10.41 8.10 4.57
CA ILE A 76 -9.20 8.26 3.76
C ILE A 76 -9.36 9.49 2.85
N ASP A 77 -8.44 10.45 2.96
CA ASP A 77 -8.41 11.64 2.11
C ASP A 77 -7.69 11.38 0.79
N ARG A 78 -6.60 10.62 0.82
CA ARG A 78 -5.80 10.31 -0.37
C ARG A 78 -4.95 9.06 -0.16
N ILE A 79 -4.81 8.25 -1.20
CA ILE A 79 -3.84 7.15 -1.29
C ILE A 79 -2.92 7.47 -2.47
N GLU A 80 -1.63 7.56 -2.23
CA GLU A 80 -0.59 7.65 -3.26
C GLU A 80 0.22 6.36 -3.22
N ILE A 81 0.36 5.70 -4.38
CA ILE A 81 1.17 4.48 -4.53
C ILE A 81 2.08 4.69 -5.72
N ASN A 82 3.39 4.47 -5.52
CA ASN A 82 4.39 4.55 -6.57
C ASN A 82 5.04 3.18 -6.74
N ILE A 83 4.66 2.47 -7.80
CA ILE A 83 5.06 1.08 -8.02
C ILE A 83 6.44 1.04 -8.69
N GLU A 84 7.30 0.11 -8.26
CA GLU A 84 8.57 -0.14 -8.94
C GLU A 84 8.33 -0.53 -10.41
N TYR A 85 9.13 0.01 -11.33
CA TYR A 85 8.92 -0.14 -12.77
C TYR A 85 8.72 -1.59 -13.22
N PHE A 86 9.50 -2.52 -12.67
CA PHE A 86 9.39 -3.95 -12.97
C PHE A 86 7.98 -4.50 -12.68
N TYR A 87 7.41 -4.16 -11.52
CA TYR A 87 6.07 -4.57 -11.15
C TYR A 87 4.98 -3.80 -11.92
N PHE A 88 5.22 -2.52 -12.22
CA PHE A 88 4.26 -1.68 -12.91
C PHE A 88 3.90 -2.20 -14.31
N GLN A 89 4.85 -2.83 -15.01
CA GLN A 89 4.61 -3.45 -16.33
C GLN A 89 3.50 -4.51 -16.31
N TYR A 90 3.25 -5.14 -15.16
CA TYR A 90 2.24 -6.19 -14.98
C TYR A 90 1.02 -5.69 -14.20
N PHE A 91 0.97 -4.41 -13.84
CA PHE A 91 -0.12 -3.85 -13.05
C PHE A 91 -1.33 -3.50 -13.93
N GLU A 92 -2.48 -4.10 -13.63
CA GLU A 92 -3.74 -3.91 -14.34
C GLU A 92 -4.48 -2.65 -13.84
N TYR A 93 -3.88 -1.47 -14.06
CA TYR A 93 -4.39 -0.18 -13.58
C TYR A 93 -5.88 0.03 -13.86
N SER A 94 -6.33 -0.25 -15.10
CA SER A 94 -7.73 -0.06 -15.48
C SER A 94 -8.70 -0.95 -14.71
N ASN A 95 -8.32 -2.19 -14.42
CA ASN A 95 -9.14 -3.11 -13.63
C ASN A 95 -9.14 -2.72 -12.16
N PHE A 96 -7.98 -2.27 -11.66
CA PHE A 96 -7.84 -1.76 -10.31
C PHE A 96 -8.74 -0.53 -10.06
N MET A 97 -8.67 0.49 -10.93
CA MET A 97 -9.48 1.70 -10.77
C MET A 97 -10.98 1.44 -10.89
N LYS A 98 -11.41 0.39 -11.62
CA LYS A 98 -12.81 -0.05 -11.67
C LYS A 98 -13.29 -0.68 -10.36
N ALA A 99 -12.40 -1.33 -9.61
CA ALA A 99 -12.72 -1.92 -8.31
C ALA A 99 -12.87 -0.86 -7.22
N TYR A 100 -12.17 0.27 -7.36
CA TYR A 100 -12.13 1.37 -6.38
C TYR A 100 -12.50 2.73 -6.98
N PRO A 101 -13.65 2.88 -7.67
CA PRO A 101 -13.93 4.05 -8.51
C PRO A 101 -14.15 5.34 -7.71
N SER A 102 -14.50 5.22 -6.43
CA SER A 102 -14.81 6.34 -5.55
C SER A 102 -13.66 6.73 -4.62
N LEU A 103 -12.53 6.01 -4.67
CA LEU A 103 -11.41 6.28 -3.78
C LEU A 103 -10.43 7.26 -4.41
N PRO A 104 -9.90 8.22 -3.63
CA PRO A 104 -8.90 9.20 -4.09
C PRO A 104 -7.51 8.55 -4.20
N ILE A 105 -7.37 7.56 -5.09
CA ILE A 105 -6.14 6.80 -5.32
C ILE A 105 -5.40 7.39 -6.52
N SER A 106 -4.12 7.68 -6.31
CA SER A 106 -3.16 8.02 -7.36
C SER A 106 -2.11 6.93 -7.43
N ILE A 107 -1.96 6.31 -8.60
CA ILE A 107 -0.93 5.28 -8.83
C ILE A 107 0.03 5.78 -9.90
N GLY A 108 1.31 5.79 -9.55
CA GLY A 108 2.42 6.09 -10.44
C GLY A 108 3.41 4.94 -10.52
N HIS A 109 4.50 5.20 -11.23
CA HIS A 109 5.68 4.36 -11.18
C HIS A 109 6.95 5.19 -11.22
N TRP A 110 8.05 4.57 -10.79
CA TRP A 110 9.38 5.14 -10.83
C TRP A 110 10.40 4.12 -11.37
N GLN A 111 11.47 4.64 -11.97
CA GLN A 111 12.68 3.87 -12.23
C GLN A 111 13.66 4.24 -11.11
N ILE A 112 14.12 3.23 -10.37
CA ILE A 112 15.22 3.37 -9.42
C ILE A 112 16.53 3.52 -10.21
#